data_AF-A0A2K3LT61-F1
#
_entry.id   AF-A0A2K3LT61-F1
#
_cell.length_a   1.000
_cell.length_b   1.000
_cell.length_c   1.000
_cell.angle_alpha   90.00
_cell.angle_beta   90.00
_cell.angle_gamma   90.00
#
_symmetry.space_group_name_H-M   'P 1'
#
loop_
_entity.id
_entity.type
_entity.pdbx_description
1 polymer ?
#
loop_
_entity_poly.entity_id
_entity_poly.type
_entity_poly.pdbx_seq_one_letter_code
_entity_poly.pdbx_strand_id
1 'polypeptide(L)'
;MALEGLGLLKSENQIDGLKYPKLGMMLDYILRQQPKLLESTEIRDQNLLFPSNTYIAMIKFLMKCFESELENKSLEGSSEFMSSVNTFCLLLEHSMSFEGSVELHVTSAKALLIVGSHMPEVVASHYALKVSWLKQLLSHVDWDTRESIACLLGIVSSALPLPATSDLISELTLIFSQTHKSRFETQHGALCAIGYITADYLSRAPP
;
A
#
# COMPACT_ATOMS: atom_id res chain seq x y z
N MET A 1 22.03 12.75 -31.61
CA MET A 1 20.63 12.29 -31.69
C MET A 1 20.67 10.79 -31.97
N ALA A 2 20.18 9.96 -31.05
CA ALA A 2 20.39 8.49 -31.09
C ALA A 2 19.11 7.68 -30.77
N LEU A 3 17.94 8.31 -30.78
CA LEU A 3 16.68 7.67 -30.37
C LEU A 3 15.58 7.72 -31.44
N GLU A 4 15.84 8.26 -32.63
CA GLU A 4 14.86 8.30 -33.74
C GLU A 4 14.61 6.94 -34.41
N GLY A 5 15.37 5.89 -34.04
CA GLY A 5 15.21 4.53 -34.56
C GLY A 5 14.33 3.60 -33.73
N LEU A 6 13.91 4.01 -32.52
CA LEU A 6 13.00 3.23 -31.68
C LEU A 6 11.61 3.85 -31.85
N GLY A 7 10.79 3.27 -32.71
CA GLY A 7 9.42 3.68 -32.99
C GLY A 7 8.47 3.57 -31.77
N LEU A 8 8.77 4.28 -30.69
CA LEU A 8 7.87 4.57 -29.58
C LEU A 8 7.07 5.84 -29.93
N LEU A 9 6.48 5.85 -31.12
CA LEU A 9 5.37 6.74 -31.42
C LEU A 9 4.17 6.18 -30.66
N LYS A 10 3.74 6.93 -29.64
CA LYS A 10 2.41 6.93 -29.02
C LYS A 10 1.50 5.79 -29.51
N SER A 11 1.37 4.75 -28.70
CA SER A 11 0.14 3.96 -28.70
C SER A 11 -0.45 3.98 -27.31
N GLU A 12 -1.29 4.98 -27.04
CA GLU A 12 -2.49 4.80 -26.21
C GLU A 12 -3.49 3.91 -26.97
N ASN A 13 -3.02 2.76 -27.47
CA ASN A 13 -3.89 1.72 -27.97
C ASN A 13 -4.15 0.83 -26.76
N GLN A 14 -5.37 0.88 -26.22
CA GLN A 14 -5.93 -0.30 -25.58
C GLN A 14 -5.72 -1.47 -26.56
N ILE A 15 -4.81 -2.37 -26.22
CA ILE A 15 -4.67 -3.64 -26.93
C ILE A 15 -5.87 -4.46 -26.46
N ASP A 16 -6.98 -4.36 -27.20
CA ASP A 16 -8.13 -5.24 -27.00
C ASP A 16 -7.64 -6.70 -27.05
N GLY A 17 -7.89 -7.44 -25.98
CA GLY A 17 -7.52 -8.85 -25.85
C GLY A 17 -6.21 -9.15 -25.09
N LEU A 18 -5.54 -8.16 -24.47
CA LEU A 18 -4.42 -8.45 -23.57
C LEU A 18 -4.95 -9.11 -22.28
N LYS A 19 -4.80 -10.43 -22.16
CA LYS A 19 -5.17 -11.18 -20.97
C LYS A 19 -4.01 -11.20 -19.98
N TYR A 20 -4.16 -10.50 -18.86
CA TYR A 20 -3.19 -10.59 -17.77
C TYR A 20 -3.25 -11.97 -17.11
N PRO A 21 -2.10 -12.52 -16.66
CA PRO A 21 -2.09 -13.74 -15.85
C PRO A 21 -2.73 -13.48 -14.49
N LYS A 22 -3.13 -14.57 -13.79
CA LYS A 22 -3.59 -14.47 -12.40
C LYS A 22 -2.50 -13.86 -11.51
N LEU A 23 -2.90 -12.96 -10.62
CA LEU A 23 -2.05 -12.33 -9.63
C LEU A 23 -1.30 -13.39 -8.81
N GLY A 24 -2.00 -14.39 -8.31
CA GLY A 24 -1.42 -15.48 -7.51
C GLY A 24 -0.30 -16.22 -8.26
N MET A 25 -0.48 -16.54 -9.54
CA MET A 25 0.55 -17.20 -10.34
C MET A 25 1.82 -16.35 -10.49
N MET A 26 1.66 -15.04 -10.66
CA MET A 26 2.80 -14.14 -10.81
C MET A 26 3.53 -13.90 -9.49
N LEU A 27 2.78 -13.78 -8.38
CA LEU A 27 3.36 -13.71 -7.05
C LEU A 27 4.10 -14.99 -6.69
N ASP A 28 3.52 -16.17 -6.94
CA ASP A 28 4.18 -17.46 -6.74
C ASP A 28 5.49 -17.55 -7.52
N TYR A 29 5.51 -17.09 -8.77
CA TYR A 29 6.73 -17.04 -9.56
C TYR A 29 7.78 -16.14 -8.90
N ILE A 30 7.41 -14.93 -8.49
CA ILE A 30 8.32 -13.97 -7.84
C ILE A 30 8.86 -14.54 -6.52
N LEU A 31 7.99 -15.10 -5.68
CA LEU A 31 8.36 -15.70 -4.39
C LEU A 31 9.28 -16.90 -4.55
N ARG A 32 9.13 -17.70 -5.60
CA ARG A 32 10.09 -18.77 -5.91
C ARG A 32 11.48 -18.24 -6.24
N GLN A 33 11.56 -17.06 -6.87
CA GLN A 33 12.86 -16.41 -7.15
C GLN A 33 13.45 -15.74 -5.91
N GLN A 34 12.60 -15.20 -5.03
CA GLN A 34 13.04 -14.51 -3.82
C GLN A 34 12.10 -14.80 -2.62
N PRO A 35 12.32 -15.92 -1.91
CA PRO A 35 11.47 -16.33 -0.79
C PRO A 35 11.48 -15.36 0.40
N LYS A 36 12.57 -14.58 0.55
CA LYS A 36 12.74 -13.60 1.64
C LYS A 36 11.68 -12.50 1.66
N LEU A 37 10.95 -12.30 0.56
CA LEU A 37 9.81 -11.38 0.51
C LEU A 37 8.70 -11.72 1.53
N LEU A 38 8.64 -12.97 2.01
CA LEU A 38 7.67 -13.39 3.04
C LEU A 38 8.12 -13.08 4.47
N GLU A 39 9.38 -12.70 4.67
CA GLU A 39 9.90 -12.35 5.98
C GLU A 39 9.41 -10.94 6.33
N SER A 40 8.29 -10.84 7.06
CA SER A 40 7.79 -9.54 7.52
C SER A 40 8.66 -9.03 8.68
N THR A 41 9.22 -7.84 8.54
CA THR A 41 9.94 -7.15 9.61
C THR A 41 9.09 -6.00 10.14
N GLU A 42 8.88 -5.92 11.46
CA GLU A 42 8.11 -4.81 12.08
C GLU A 42 8.75 -3.43 11.87
N ILE A 43 10.06 -3.43 11.64
CA ILE A 43 10.85 -2.27 11.29
C ILE A 43 11.10 -2.37 9.79
N ARG A 44 10.88 -1.28 9.03
CA ARG A 44 11.26 -1.19 7.61
C ARG A 44 12.64 -1.81 7.44
N ASP A 45 12.75 -2.95 6.75
CA ASP A 45 14.05 -3.55 6.44
C ASP A 45 14.92 -2.45 5.83
N GLN A 46 16.19 -2.43 6.21
CA GLN A 46 17.10 -1.44 5.66
C GLN A 46 17.31 -1.71 4.18
N ASN A 47 17.35 -2.98 3.75
CA ASN A 47 17.81 -3.34 2.41
C ASN A 47 16.68 -3.72 1.47
N LEU A 48 16.80 -3.33 0.20
CA LEU A 48 15.93 -3.84 -0.86
C LEU A 48 16.41 -5.21 -1.37
N LEU A 49 15.47 -6.13 -1.66
CA LEU A 49 15.78 -7.42 -2.30
C LEU A 49 15.92 -7.31 -3.82
N PHE A 50 15.38 -6.24 -4.40
CA PHE A 50 15.50 -5.90 -5.82
C PHE A 50 15.77 -4.40 -5.97
N PRO A 51 16.43 -3.96 -7.07
CA PRO A 51 16.54 -2.54 -7.37
C PRO A 51 15.18 -1.84 -7.41
N SER A 52 15.13 -0.56 -7.04
CA SER A 52 13.87 0.20 -6.98
C SER A 52 13.08 0.16 -8.29
N ASN A 53 13.75 0.30 -9.44
CA ASN A 53 13.10 0.24 -10.76
C ASN A 53 12.49 -1.13 -11.06
N THR A 54 13.10 -2.21 -10.56
CA THR A 54 12.56 -3.57 -10.68
C THR A 54 11.27 -3.71 -9.89
N TYR A 55 11.23 -3.21 -8.65
CA TYR A 55 9.99 -3.17 -7.87
C TYR A 55 8.92 -2.32 -8.54
N ILE A 56 9.25 -1.12 -9.03
CA ILE A 56 8.27 -0.23 -9.69
C ILE A 56 7.64 -0.93 -10.89
N ALA A 57 8.44 -1.55 -11.76
CA ALA A 57 7.93 -2.29 -12.92
C ALA A 57 7.08 -3.50 -12.48
N MET A 58 7.55 -4.25 -11.48
CA MET A 58 6.85 -5.40 -10.93
C MET A 58 5.49 -5.02 -10.33
N ILE A 59 5.42 -3.97 -9.51
CA ILE A 59 4.18 -3.48 -8.89
C ILE A 59 3.20 -3.02 -9.95
N LYS A 60 3.65 -2.23 -10.95
CA LYS A 60 2.78 -1.78 -12.05
C LYS A 60 2.17 -2.96 -12.82
N PHE A 61 2.96 -4.01 -13.07
CA PHE A 61 2.48 -5.22 -13.73
C PHE A 61 1.51 -6.03 -12.85
N LEU A 62 1.85 -6.22 -11.57
CA LEU A 62 0.99 -6.95 -10.61
C LEU A 62 -0.34 -6.22 -10.38
N MET A 63 -0.34 -4.89 -10.35
CA MET A 63 -1.57 -4.09 -10.29
C MET A 63 -2.48 -4.36 -11.49
N LYS A 64 -1.93 -4.54 -12.69
CA LYS A 64 -2.72 -4.91 -13.87
C LYS A 64 -3.30 -6.33 -13.76
N CYS A 65 -2.57 -7.25 -13.14
CA CYS A 65 -3.07 -8.59 -12.84
C CYS A 65 -4.21 -8.53 -11.81
N PHE A 66 -4.05 -7.73 -10.75
CA PHE A 66 -5.08 -7.50 -9.73
C PHE A 66 -6.35 -6.89 -10.32
N GLU A 67 -6.23 -5.81 -11.10
CA GLU A 67 -7.35 -5.14 -11.77
C GLU A 67 -8.10 -6.11 -12.71
N SER A 68 -7.35 -6.90 -13.51
CA SER A 68 -7.94 -7.87 -14.43
C SER A 68 -8.71 -8.99 -13.73
N GLU A 69 -8.28 -9.42 -12.54
CA GLU A 69 -9.02 -10.42 -11.76
C GLU A 69 -10.23 -9.82 -11.04
N LEU A 70 -10.16 -8.56 -10.63
CA LEU A 70 -11.29 -7.83 -10.03
C LEU A 70 -12.45 -7.64 -11.02
N GLU A 71 -12.15 -7.35 -12.29
CA GLU A 71 -13.16 -7.27 -13.36
C GLU A 71 -13.90 -8.60 -13.55
N ASN A 72 -13.27 -9.71 -13.19
CA ASN A 72 -13.86 -11.04 -13.22
C ASN A 72 -14.66 -11.33 -11.95
N LYS A 73 -15.92 -10.88 -11.92
CA LYS A 73 -16.89 -11.03 -10.81
C LYS A 73 -17.05 -12.45 -10.23
N SER A 74 -16.59 -13.48 -10.95
CA SER A 74 -16.60 -14.87 -10.44
C SER A 74 -15.56 -15.16 -9.36
N LEU A 75 -14.55 -14.30 -9.20
CA LEU A 75 -13.42 -14.48 -8.28
C LEU A 75 -13.48 -13.56 -7.05
N GLU A 76 -14.38 -12.56 -7.07
CA GLU A 76 -14.61 -11.63 -5.97
C GLU A 76 -15.02 -12.43 -4.71
N GLY A 77 -14.16 -12.40 -3.69
CA GLY A 77 -14.36 -13.16 -2.44
C GLY A 77 -13.85 -14.61 -2.44
N SER A 78 -13.16 -15.08 -3.48
CA SER A 78 -12.52 -16.40 -3.43
C SER A 78 -11.32 -16.42 -2.47
N SER A 79 -11.17 -17.51 -1.70
CA SER A 79 -10.07 -17.66 -0.73
C SER A 79 -8.68 -17.61 -1.38
N GLU A 80 -8.54 -18.14 -2.61
CA GLU A 80 -7.30 -18.10 -3.39
C GLU A 80 -6.92 -16.66 -3.77
N PHE A 81 -7.89 -15.85 -4.20
CA PHE A 81 -7.65 -14.45 -4.55
C PHE A 81 -7.30 -13.62 -3.32
N MET A 82 -8.02 -13.81 -2.20
CA MET A 82 -7.69 -13.14 -0.92
C MET A 82 -6.28 -13.50 -0.42
N SER A 83 -5.84 -14.75 -0.58
CA SER A 83 -4.47 -15.17 -0.26
C SER A 83 -3.43 -14.48 -1.16
N SER A 84 -3.75 -14.34 -2.45
CA SER A 84 -2.90 -13.62 -3.41
C SER A 84 -2.78 -12.14 -3.05
N VAL A 85 -3.88 -11.52 -2.62
CA VAL A 85 -3.90 -10.12 -2.18
C VAL A 85 -3.06 -9.92 -0.92
N ASN A 86 -3.17 -10.80 0.08
CA ASN A 86 -2.31 -10.77 1.26
C ASN A 86 -0.82 -10.88 0.88
N THR A 87 -0.50 -11.77 -0.06
CA THR A 87 0.87 -11.93 -0.56
C THR A 87 1.35 -10.67 -1.30
N PHE A 88 0.47 -10.03 -2.07
CA PHE A 88 0.79 -8.77 -2.72
C PHE A 88 1.05 -7.65 -1.72
N CYS A 89 0.26 -7.58 -0.63
CA CYS A 89 0.49 -6.65 0.47
C CYS A 89 1.89 -6.80 1.07
N LEU A 90 2.38 -8.03 1.30
CA LEU A 90 3.74 -8.26 1.79
C LEU A 90 4.81 -7.73 0.83
N LEU A 91 4.62 -7.90 -0.48
CA LEU A 91 5.53 -7.36 -1.49
C LEU A 91 5.54 -5.83 -1.48
N LEU A 92 4.37 -5.19 -1.35
CA LEU A 92 4.21 -3.74 -1.28
C LEU A 92 4.80 -3.15 0.02
N GLU A 93 4.66 -3.89 1.13
CA GLU A 93 5.28 -3.54 2.41
C GLU A 93 6.81 -3.53 2.28
N HIS A 94 7.38 -4.60 1.73
CA HIS A 94 8.82 -4.69 1.51
C HIS A 94 9.32 -3.62 0.53
N SER A 95 8.57 -3.28 -0.52
CA SER A 95 9.01 -2.23 -1.44
C SER A 95 9.03 -0.83 -0.81
N MET A 96 8.45 -0.68 0.39
CA MET A 96 8.57 0.52 1.22
C MET A 96 9.70 0.45 2.26
N SER A 97 10.66 -0.47 2.12
CA SER A 97 11.91 -0.51 2.91
C SER A 97 12.71 0.80 2.88
N PHE A 98 13.63 1.02 3.83
CA PHE A 98 14.32 2.32 3.99
C PHE A 98 15.12 2.75 2.75
N GLU A 99 15.82 1.80 2.08
CA GLU A 99 16.56 2.03 0.83
C GLU A 99 15.69 2.28 -0.41
N GLY A 100 14.36 2.14 -0.29
CA GLY A 100 13.43 2.44 -1.37
C GLY A 100 13.56 3.87 -1.87
N SER A 101 13.53 4.04 -3.19
CA SER A 101 13.44 5.37 -3.77
C SER A 101 12.11 6.03 -3.40
N VAL A 102 12.07 7.37 -3.43
CA VAL A 102 10.82 8.12 -3.21
C VAL A 102 9.74 7.68 -4.20
N GLU A 103 10.09 7.52 -5.48
CA GLU A 103 9.16 7.03 -6.50
C GLU A 103 8.63 5.63 -6.17
N LEU A 104 9.47 4.74 -5.63
CA LEU A 104 9.06 3.42 -5.23
C LEU A 104 8.07 3.47 -4.06
N HIS A 105 8.33 4.28 -3.04
CA HIS A 105 7.41 4.43 -1.90
C HIS A 105 6.05 4.98 -2.35
N VAL A 106 6.04 5.98 -3.22
CA VAL A 106 4.80 6.53 -3.79
C VAL A 106 4.04 5.46 -4.58
N THR A 107 4.74 4.74 -5.46
CA THR A 107 4.14 3.68 -6.27
C THR A 107 3.52 2.59 -5.39
N SER A 108 4.24 2.18 -4.34
CA SER A 108 3.83 1.12 -3.43
C SER A 108 2.66 1.54 -2.54
N ALA A 109 2.70 2.75 -1.98
CA ALA A 109 1.64 3.29 -1.13
C ALA A 109 0.34 3.51 -1.91
N LYS A 110 0.41 4.03 -3.15
CA LYS A 110 -0.76 4.17 -4.02
C LYS A 110 -1.34 2.81 -4.41
N ALA A 111 -0.49 1.85 -4.79
CA ALA A 111 -0.93 0.48 -5.09
C ALA A 111 -1.65 -0.14 -3.88
N LEU A 112 -1.07 0.00 -2.69
CA LEU A 112 -1.64 -0.54 -1.45
C LEU A 112 -2.98 0.11 -1.10
N LEU A 113 -3.11 1.42 -1.29
CA LEU A 113 -4.39 2.13 -1.12
C LEU A 113 -5.44 1.66 -2.13
N ILE A 114 -5.07 1.48 -3.41
CA ILE A 114 -6.00 0.98 -4.44
C ILE A 114 -6.49 -0.42 -4.07
N VAL A 115 -5.59 -1.32 -3.65
CA VAL A 115 -5.96 -2.66 -3.16
C VAL A 115 -6.88 -2.55 -1.95
N GLY A 116 -6.54 -1.73 -0.96
CA GLY A 116 -7.37 -1.51 0.23
C GLY A 116 -8.74 -0.92 -0.06
N SER A 117 -8.86 -0.06 -1.07
CA SER A 117 -10.15 0.54 -1.44
C SER A 117 -11.11 -0.47 -2.07
N HIS A 118 -10.58 -1.48 -2.77
CA HIS A 118 -11.38 -2.55 -3.37
C HIS A 118 -11.59 -3.74 -2.43
N MET A 119 -10.66 -3.97 -1.50
CA MET A 119 -10.69 -5.10 -0.57
C MET A 119 -10.44 -4.64 0.88
N PRO A 120 -11.31 -3.77 1.44
CA PRO A 120 -11.06 -3.12 2.72
C PRO A 120 -10.94 -4.10 3.87
N GLU A 121 -11.78 -5.14 3.94
CA GLU A 121 -11.75 -6.14 5.02
C GLU A 121 -10.44 -6.94 5.06
N VAL A 122 -9.94 -7.35 3.89
CA VAL A 122 -8.69 -8.10 3.75
C VAL A 122 -7.51 -7.25 4.21
N VAL A 123 -7.44 -6.01 3.71
CA VAL A 123 -6.34 -5.09 4.02
C VAL A 123 -6.41 -4.61 5.46
N ALA A 124 -7.59 -4.30 5.98
CA ALA A 124 -7.76 -3.90 7.38
C ALA A 124 -7.29 -5.00 8.33
N SER A 125 -7.70 -6.25 8.08
CA SER A 125 -7.26 -7.41 8.87
C SER A 125 -5.75 -7.64 8.77
N HIS A 126 -5.18 -7.50 7.56
CA HIS A 126 -3.74 -7.69 7.33
C HIS A 126 -2.87 -6.70 8.12
N TYR A 127 -3.27 -5.43 8.17
CA TYR A 127 -2.47 -4.36 8.78
C TYR A 127 -2.90 -3.99 10.20
N ALA A 128 -3.94 -4.61 10.78
CA ALA A 128 -4.39 -4.34 12.14
C ALA A 128 -3.27 -4.49 13.19
N LEU A 129 -2.34 -5.44 12.98
CA LEU A 129 -1.18 -5.65 13.84
C LEU A 129 0.06 -4.83 13.42
N LYS A 130 -0.02 -4.08 12.31
CA LYS A 130 1.08 -3.30 11.71
C LYS A 130 0.82 -1.79 11.70
N VAL A 131 -0.04 -1.30 12.59
CA VAL A 131 -0.34 0.13 12.73
C VAL A 131 0.91 0.94 13.06
N SER A 132 1.84 0.40 13.85
CA SER A 132 3.14 1.02 14.15
C SER A 132 3.97 1.26 12.89
N TRP A 133 4.02 0.27 12.00
CA TRP A 133 4.72 0.35 10.71
C TRP A 133 4.08 1.41 9.81
N LEU A 134 2.76 1.43 9.68
CA LEU A 134 2.04 2.45 8.91
C LEU A 134 2.31 3.87 9.43
N LYS A 135 2.32 4.06 10.75
CA LYS A 135 2.61 5.37 11.37
C LYS A 135 3.99 5.92 10.99
N GLN A 136 5.00 5.07 10.79
CA GLN A 136 6.34 5.53 10.40
C GLN A 136 6.31 6.27 9.06
N LEU A 137 5.46 5.81 8.12
CA LEU A 137 5.33 6.38 6.78
C LEU A 137 4.53 7.70 6.76
N LEU A 138 3.81 8.06 7.84
CA LEU A 138 3.15 9.38 7.95
C LEU A 138 4.15 10.54 8.02
N SER A 139 5.42 10.27 8.34
CA SER A 139 6.50 11.26 8.34
C SER A 139 7.34 11.26 7.05
N HIS A 140 6.91 10.50 6.03
CA HIS A 140 7.63 10.40 4.77
C HIS A 140 7.77 11.76 4.10
N VAL A 141 8.87 12.01 3.35
CA VAL A 141 9.15 13.31 2.72
C VAL A 141 8.17 13.65 1.60
N ASP A 142 7.70 12.63 0.89
CA ASP A 142 6.74 12.77 -0.21
C ASP A 142 5.30 12.84 0.29
N TRP A 143 4.55 13.80 -0.25
CA TRP A 143 3.14 14.03 0.09
C TRP A 143 2.24 12.84 -0.24
N ASP A 144 2.37 12.28 -1.45
CA ASP A 144 1.48 11.22 -1.94
C ASP A 144 1.62 9.97 -1.08
N THR A 145 2.84 9.65 -0.63
CA THR A 145 3.06 8.56 0.33
C THR A 145 2.32 8.83 1.64
N ARG A 146 2.45 10.04 2.22
CA ARG A 146 1.79 10.38 3.49
C ARG A 146 0.27 10.28 3.38
N GLU A 147 -0.31 10.85 2.33
CA GLU A 147 -1.75 10.85 2.10
C GLU A 147 -2.28 9.42 1.87
N SER A 148 -1.59 8.64 1.04
CA SER A 148 -2.01 7.25 0.75
C SER A 148 -2.02 6.39 2.01
N ILE A 149 -0.98 6.51 2.84
CA ILE A 149 -0.88 5.76 4.11
C ILE A 149 -1.86 6.29 5.17
N ALA A 150 -2.11 7.59 5.23
CA ALA A 150 -3.12 8.16 6.10
C ALA A 150 -4.53 7.63 5.76
N CYS A 151 -4.86 7.55 4.48
CA CYS A 151 -6.11 6.98 4.00
C CYS A 151 -6.21 5.48 4.34
N LEU A 152 -5.11 4.74 4.12
CA LEU A 152 -5.01 3.33 4.48
C LEU A 152 -5.19 3.10 5.99
N LEU A 153 -4.67 3.97 6.85
CA LEU A 153 -4.93 3.91 8.30
C LEU A 153 -6.42 4.09 8.65
N GLY A 154 -7.15 4.90 7.88
CA GLY A 154 -8.61 4.97 7.96
C GLY A 154 -9.24 3.60 7.73
N ILE A 155 -8.89 2.94 6.63
CA ILE A 155 -9.36 1.57 6.32
C ILE A 155 -8.98 0.58 7.42
N VAL A 156 -7.72 0.60 7.89
CA VAL A 156 -7.22 -0.31 8.92
C VAL A 156 -7.92 -0.11 10.27
N SER A 157 -8.34 1.12 10.58
CA SER A 157 -9.10 1.40 11.80
C SER A 157 -10.44 0.63 11.87
N SER A 158 -10.95 0.13 10.73
CA SER A 158 -12.11 -0.79 10.67
C SER A 158 -11.94 -2.10 11.40
N ALA A 159 -10.71 -2.63 11.42
CA ALA A 159 -10.38 -3.88 12.10
C ALA A 159 -9.85 -3.67 13.54
N LEU A 160 -9.68 -2.43 13.99
CA LEU A 160 -9.16 -2.14 15.32
C LEU A 160 -10.27 -2.11 16.39
N PRO A 161 -10.02 -2.67 17.59
CA PRO A 161 -10.88 -2.46 18.73
C PRO A 161 -10.98 -0.98 19.11
N LEU A 162 -12.13 -0.54 19.63
CA LEU A 162 -12.37 0.86 20.02
C LEU A 162 -11.27 1.46 20.92
N PRO A 163 -10.74 0.76 21.96
CA PRO A 163 -9.63 1.29 22.74
C PRO A 163 -8.38 1.55 21.90
N ALA A 164 -8.02 0.62 21.00
CA ALA A 164 -6.85 0.77 20.13
C ALA A 164 -7.00 1.94 19.14
N THR A 165 -8.21 2.16 18.60
CA THR A 165 -8.51 3.33 17.75
C THR A 165 -8.41 4.63 18.53
N SER A 166 -8.91 4.67 19.77
CA SER A 166 -8.80 5.83 20.67
C SER A 166 -7.35 6.14 21.02
N ASP A 167 -6.55 5.12 21.33
CA ASP A 167 -5.12 5.27 21.61
C ASP A 167 -4.38 5.81 20.39
N LEU A 168 -4.68 5.29 19.19
CA LEU A 168 -4.11 5.77 17.93
C LEU A 168 -4.40 7.26 17.69
N ILE A 169 -5.66 7.71 17.84
CA ILE A 169 -6.02 9.13 17.69
C ILE A 169 -5.31 10.00 18.73
N SER A 170 -5.23 9.51 19.97
CA SER A 170 -4.55 10.22 21.07
C SER A 170 -3.07 10.41 20.77
N GLU A 171 -2.38 9.35 20.33
CA GLU A 171 -0.98 9.41 19.90
C GLU A 171 -0.75 10.39 18.75
N LEU A 172 -1.61 10.37 17.72
CA LEU A 172 -1.51 11.30 16.59
C LEU A 172 -1.76 12.75 17.01
N THR A 173 -2.66 12.98 17.97
CA THR A 173 -2.97 14.31 18.48
C THR A 173 -1.82 14.89 19.30
N LEU A 174 -1.10 14.04 20.06
CA LEU A 174 0.05 14.46 20.86
C LEU A 174 1.16 15.12 20.02
N ILE A 175 1.28 14.81 18.73
CA ILE A 175 2.24 15.44 17.81
C ILE A 175 2.08 16.96 17.75
N PHE A 176 0.86 17.49 17.95
CA PHE A 176 0.57 18.92 17.92
C PHE A 176 0.79 19.62 19.27
N SER A 177 0.91 18.85 20.36
CA SER A 177 1.08 19.39 21.72
C SER A 177 2.53 19.40 22.20
N GLN A 178 3.48 18.94 21.37
CA GLN A 178 4.90 18.86 21.74
C GLN A 178 5.54 20.25 21.83
N THR A 179 6.39 20.42 22.85
CA THR A 179 7.11 21.67 23.13
C THR A 179 8.14 22.00 22.05
N HIS A 180 8.70 20.97 21.40
CA HIS A 180 9.55 21.12 20.21
C HIS A 180 8.71 21.02 18.95
N LYS A 181 8.95 21.92 17.99
CA LYS A 181 8.24 21.95 16.72
C LYS A 181 8.55 20.68 15.93
N SER A 182 7.57 19.79 15.85
CA SER A 182 7.62 18.63 14.96
C SER A 182 7.81 19.07 13.51
N ARG A 183 8.42 18.20 12.70
CA ARG A 183 8.56 18.43 11.25
C ARG A 183 7.19 18.60 10.61
N PHE A 184 7.13 19.43 9.56
CA PHE A 184 5.89 19.68 8.82
C PHE A 184 5.30 18.38 8.28
N GLU A 185 6.14 17.50 7.73
CA GLU A 185 5.74 16.21 7.16
C GLU A 185 5.01 15.34 8.18
N THR A 186 5.54 15.25 9.41
CA THR A 186 4.94 14.51 10.52
C THR A 186 3.59 15.10 10.95
N GLN A 187 3.52 16.43 11.10
CA GLN A 187 2.26 17.11 11.46
C GLN A 187 1.20 16.91 10.38
N HIS A 188 1.61 17.03 9.12
CA HIS A 188 0.76 16.85 7.97
C HIS A 188 0.18 15.42 7.92
N GLY A 189 1.05 14.40 7.96
CA GLY A 189 0.59 13.00 7.91
C GLY A 189 -0.31 12.63 9.09
N ALA A 190 -0.01 13.14 10.28
CA ALA A 190 -0.87 12.93 11.46
C ALA A 190 -2.26 13.56 11.29
N LEU A 191 -2.34 14.78 10.77
CA LEU A 191 -3.61 15.47 10.53
C LEU A 191 -4.47 14.70 9.52
N CYS A 192 -3.88 14.26 8.40
CA CYS A 192 -4.58 13.43 7.43
C CYS A 192 -5.09 12.12 8.04
N ALA A 193 -4.24 11.41 8.78
CA ALA A 193 -4.61 10.13 9.39
C ALA A 193 -5.78 10.29 10.37
N ILE A 194 -5.77 11.32 11.22
CA ILE A 194 -6.89 11.66 12.11
C ILE A 194 -8.18 11.87 11.30
N GLY A 195 -8.09 12.62 10.20
CA GLY A 195 -9.24 12.89 9.31
C GLY A 195 -9.84 11.60 8.73
N TYR A 196 -9.02 10.71 8.17
CA TYR A 196 -9.49 9.47 7.57
C TYR A 196 -10.01 8.46 8.60
N ILE A 197 -9.34 8.32 9.76
CA ILE A 197 -9.82 7.46 10.86
C ILE A 197 -11.18 7.95 11.37
N THR A 198 -11.33 9.26 11.54
CA THR A 198 -12.60 9.86 11.97
C THR A 198 -13.70 9.65 10.93
N ALA A 199 -13.39 9.83 9.64
CA ALA A 199 -14.34 9.61 8.56
C ALA A 199 -14.80 8.14 8.49
N ASP A 200 -13.87 7.19 8.59
CA ASP A 200 -14.20 5.76 8.64
C ASP A 200 -15.12 5.46 9.83
N TYR A 201 -14.76 5.91 11.04
CA TYR A 201 -15.58 5.70 12.24
C TYR A 201 -16.99 6.27 12.11
N LEU A 202 -17.14 7.48 11.57
CA LEU A 202 -18.44 8.14 11.38
C LEU A 202 -19.28 7.51 10.25
N SER A 203 -18.64 6.87 9.28
CA SER A 203 -19.33 6.23 8.16
C SER A 203 -19.98 4.89 8.53
N ARG A 204 -19.58 4.28 9.65
CA ARG A 204 -20.15 3.02 10.12
C ARG A 204 -21.55 3.27 10.66
N ALA A 205 -22.49 2.39 10.28
CA ALA A 205 -23.83 2.43 10.85
C ALA A 205 -23.73 2.32 12.38
N PRO A 206 -24.52 3.11 13.14
CA PRO A 206 -24.52 3.01 14.60
C PRO A 206 -24.89 1.58 15.01
N PRO A 207 -24.28 1.06 16.10
CA PRO A 207 -24.60 -0.26 16.64
C PRO A 207 -26.07 -0.37 17.06
#